data_AF-A0A0Q8Q926-F1
#
_entry.id   AF-A0A0Q8Q926-F1
#
_cell.length_a   1.000
_cell.length_b   1.000
_cell.length_c   1.000
_cell.angle_alpha   90.00
_cell.angle_beta   90.00
_cell.angle_gamma   90.00
#
_symmetry.space_group_name_H-M   'P 1'
#
loop_
_entity.id
_entity.type
_entity.pdbx_description
1 polymer ?
#
loop_
_entity_poly.entity_id
_entity_poly.type
_entity_poly.pdbx_seq_one_letter_code
_entity_poly.pdbx_strand_id
1 'polypeptide(L)' 'MAVPKRKTTPSKRNMRRSHDALSVESYQECPNCGELKRPHNLCGACGHYNGREIISVEA' A
#
# COMPACT_ATOMS: atom_id res chain seq x y z
N MET A 1 -36.50 -17.15 4.04
CA MET A 1 -35.04 -17.05 3.82
C MET A 1 -34.79 -16.83 2.34
N ALA A 2 -34.19 -15.71 1.94
CA ALA A 2 -33.89 -15.46 0.53
C ALA A 2 -32.67 -16.29 0.10
N VAL A 3 -32.80 -17.05 -0.99
CA VAL A 3 -31.72 -17.86 -1.57
C VAL A 3 -31.55 -17.54 -3.05
N PRO A 4 -30.32 -17.59 -3.59
CA PRO A 4 -30.10 -17.41 -5.02
C PRO A 4 -30.83 -18.49 -5.82
N LYS A 5 -31.65 -18.08 -6.80
CA LYS A 5 -32.39 -19.02 -7.65
C LYS A 5 -31.48 -19.81 -8.61
N ARG A 6 -30.33 -19.26 -8.98
CA ARG A 6 -29.36 -19.86 -9.91
C ARG A 6 -27.92 -19.52 -9.52
N LYS A 7 -26.98 -20.34 -9.99
CA LYS A 7 -25.55 -20.05 -9.90
C LYS A 7 -25.20 -18.79 -10.69
N THR A 8 -24.37 -17.92 -10.12
CA THR A 8 -23.82 -16.76 -10.84
C THR A 8 -22.82 -17.26 -11.90
N THR A 9 -22.94 -16.81 -13.14
CA THR A 9 -22.03 -17.22 -14.22
C THR A 9 -20.61 -16.70 -13.96
N PRO A 10 -19.56 -17.38 -14.48
CA PRO A 10 -18.18 -16.90 -14.34
C PRO A 10 -18.00 -15.47 -14.86
N SER A 11 -18.65 -15.13 -15.99
CA SER A 11 -18.66 -13.77 -16.55
C SER A 11 -19.25 -12.74 -15.57
N LYS A 12 -20.46 -12.96 -15.03
CA LYS A 12 -21.07 -12.03 -14.05
C LYS A 12 -20.27 -11.90 -12.76
N ARG A 13 -19.67 -12.99 -12.29
CA ARG A 13 -18.77 -12.96 -11.13
C ARG A 13 -17.55 -12.09 -11.40
N ASN A 14 -16.90 -12.27 -12.56
CA ASN A 14 -15.67 -11.56 -12.89
C ASN A 14 -15.94 -10.08 -13.20
N MET A 15 -17.05 -9.74 -13.85
CA MET A 15 -17.48 -8.35 -14.03
C MET A 15 -17.73 -7.65 -12.70
N ARG A 16 -18.31 -8.34 -11.71
CA ARG A 16 -18.47 -7.77 -10.36
C ARG A 16 -17.12 -7.50 -9.68
N ARG A 17 -16.12 -8.35 -9.94
CA ARG A 17 -14.77 -8.25 -9.36
C ARG A 17 -13.83 -7.34 -10.16
N SER A 18 -14.30 -6.63 -11.18
CA SER A 18 -13.45 -5.77 -12.01
C SER A 18 -12.84 -4.60 -11.23
N HIS A 19 -13.44 -4.24 -10.10
CA HIS A 19 -12.99 -3.15 -9.24
C HIS A 19 -12.28 -3.63 -7.96
N ASP A 20 -12.09 -4.94 -7.80
CA ASP A 20 -11.45 -5.53 -6.60
C ASP A 20 -9.91 -5.48 -6.68
N ALA A 21 -9.34 -4.74 -7.63
CA ALA A 21 -7.89 -4.62 -7.78
C ALA A 21 -7.29 -3.79 -6.64
N LEU A 22 -6.15 -4.24 -6.13
CA LEU A 22 -5.38 -3.49 -5.14
C LEU A 22 -4.71 -2.29 -5.81
N SER A 23 -4.76 -1.12 -5.16
CA SER A 23 -3.99 0.06 -5.56
C SER A 23 -2.55 -0.07 -5.07
N VAL A 24 -1.60 0.34 -5.91
CA VAL A 24 -0.19 0.44 -5.50
C VAL A 24 -0.03 1.67 -4.61
N GLU A 25 0.63 1.53 -3.46
CA GLU A 25 1.00 2.67 -2.63
C GLU A 25 2.06 3.56 -3.29
N SER A 26 2.01 4.86 -2.96
CA SER A 26 3.05 5.79 -3.38
C SER A 26 4.32 5.63 -2.54
N TYR A 27 5.45 5.59 -3.24
CA TYR A 27 6.79 5.59 -2.65
C TYR A 27 7.60 6.77 -3.19
N GLN A 28 8.46 7.33 -2.35
CA GLN A 28 9.40 8.39 -2.68
C GLN A 28 10.78 8.02 -2.11
N GLU A 29 11.83 8.40 -2.81
CA GLU A 29 13.19 8.23 -2.34
C GLU A 29 13.44 9.07 -1.08
N CYS A 30 14.12 8.49 -0.09
CA CYS A 30 14.55 9.22 1.08
C CYS A 30 15.75 10.10 0.72
N PRO A 31 15.72 11.42 1.00
CA PRO A 31 16.83 12.32 0.67
C PRO A 31 18.10 12.06 1.49
N ASN A 32 18.05 11.26 2.56
CA ASN A 32 19.21 10.97 3.40
C ASN A 32 19.91 9.65 3.04
N CYS A 33 19.16 8.59 2.78
CA CYS A 33 19.72 7.24 2.55
C CYS A 33 19.40 6.65 1.18
N GLY A 34 18.60 7.32 0.34
CA GLY A 34 18.21 6.84 -1.00
C GLY A 34 17.16 5.71 -1.00
N GLU A 35 16.83 5.13 0.14
CA GLU A 35 15.84 4.05 0.24
C GLU A 35 14.41 4.54 -0.04
N LEU A 36 13.57 3.65 -0.58
CA LEU A 36 12.16 3.97 -0.83
C LEU A 36 11.38 4.06 0.48
N LYS A 37 10.73 5.21 0.70
CA LYS A 37 9.85 5.43 1.84
C LYS A 37 8.47 5.88 1.40
N ARG A 38 7.48 5.73 2.29
CA ARG A 38 6.18 6.36 2.08
C ARG A 38 6.30 7.89 2.20
N PRO A 39 5.64 8.67 1.34
CA PRO A 39 5.62 10.12 1.45
C PRO A 39 5.03 10.54 2.80
N HIS A 40 5.51 11.66 3.34
CA HIS A 40 5.12 12.22 4.66
C HIS A 40 5.28 11.28 5.87
N ASN A 41 6.02 10.19 5.72
CA ASN A 41 6.36 9.29 6.81
C ASN A 41 7.85 9.34 7.13
N LEU A 42 8.17 8.93 8.36
CA LEU A 42 9.54 8.67 8.80
C LEU A 42 10.17 7.59 7.91
N CYS A 43 11.44 7.78 7.54
CA CYS A 43 12.16 6.72 6.86
C CYS A 43 12.43 5.57 7.83
N GLY A 44 11.91 4.38 7.53
CA GLY A 44 12.12 3.19 8.38
C GLY A 44 13.56 2.66 8.36
N ALA A 45 14.34 3.00 7.32
CA ALA A 45 15.73 2.53 7.19
C ALA A 45 16.73 3.41 7.97
N CYS A 46 16.56 4.73 7.96
CA CYS A 46 17.50 5.64 8.63
C CYS A 46 16.92 6.41 9.82
N GLY A 47 15.63 6.26 10.15
CA GLY A 47 15.03 6.96 11.29
C GLY A 47 14.88 8.48 11.12
N HIS A 48 15.11 9.00 9.91
CA HIS A 48 15.05 10.44 9.62
C HIS A 48 13.70 10.88 9.05
N TYR A 49 13.24 12.06 9.46
CA TYR A 49 12.13 12.79 8.85
C TYR A 49 12.44 14.29 8.83
N ASN A 50 12.17 14.92 7.69
CA ASN A 50 12.41 16.35 7.46
C ASN A 50 13.85 16.82 7.82
N GLY A 51 14.85 16.01 7.45
CA GLY A 51 16.27 16.32 7.67
C GLY A 51 16.74 16.18 9.12
N ARG A 52 15.91 15.67 10.04
CA ARG A 52 16.28 15.41 11.43
C ARG A 52 16.22 13.93 11.73
N GLU A 53 17.18 13.46 12.50
CA GLU A 53 17.15 12.14 13.13
C GLU A 53 16.16 12.18 14.30
N ILE A 54 15.15 11.31 14.26
CA ILE A 54 14.10 11.25 15.30
C ILE A 54 14.18 9.94 16.08
N ILE A 55 14.61 8.88 15.41
CA ILE A 55 14.88 7.59 16.03
C ILE A 55 16.32 7.26 15.70
N SER A 56 17.13 7.00 16.72
CA SER A 56 18.42 6.34 16.57
C SER A 56 18.14 4.88 16.20
N VAL A 57 18.06 4.61 14.91
CA VAL A 57 17.95 3.23 14.44
C VAL A 57 19.36 2.65 14.54
N GLU A 58 19.66 1.98 15.66
CA GLU A 58 20.81 1.08 15.72
C GLU A 58 20.62 -0.01 14.68
N ALA A 59 21.69 -0.22 13.90
CA ALA A 59 21.74 -1.00 12.66
C ALA A 59 21.23 -2.45 12.78
#